data_AF-A0A6L5P0A2-F1
#
_entry.id   AF-A0A6L5P0A2-F1
#
_cell.length_a   1.000
_cell.length_b   1.000
_cell.length_c   1.000
_cell.angle_alpha   90.00
_cell.angle_beta   90.00
_cell.angle_gamma   90.00
#
_symmetry.space_group_name_H-M   'P 1'
#
loop_
_entity.id
_entity.type
_entity.pdbx_description
1 polymer ?
#
loop_
_entity_poly.entity_id
_entity_poly.type
_entity_poly.pdbx_seq_one_letter_code
_entity_poly.pdbx_strand_id
1 'polypeptide(L)'
;VVTLGGKLVVSKAAVIASKAVVAAAKDTNEIKALENIAADVPNSGRKFWTSSTTFKGNKVFQRNDLIDPRLVDSRGRTNLERMQKGLAPVGPDGKSVNLHHMTQKHNGSIAEVTQTFHQKNSKAIHINPSSTHSGIDRSAFNKWRTDYWKSRANDF
;
A
#
# COMPACT_ATOMS: atom_id res chain seq x y z
N VAL A 1 11.94 -20.67 -22.65
CA VAL A 1 10.55 -20.68 -22.15
C VAL A 1 10.36 -22.03 -21.48
N VAL A 2 10.09 -22.08 -20.17
CA VAL A 2 9.87 -23.35 -19.46
C VAL A 2 8.47 -23.31 -18.87
N THR A 3 7.63 -24.24 -19.30
CA THR A 3 6.28 -24.45 -18.78
C THR A 3 6.35 -25.43 -17.61
N LEU A 4 5.90 -24.98 -16.44
CA LEU A 4 5.42 -25.82 -15.34
C LEU A 4 4.08 -25.24 -14.90
N GLY A 5 3.00 -26.01 -15.07
CA GLY A 5 1.69 -25.71 -14.48
C GLY A 5 0.82 -24.63 -15.15
N GLY A 6 0.95 -24.40 -16.45
CA GLY A 6 -0.04 -23.61 -17.21
C GLY A 6 -0.10 -22.11 -16.92
N LYS A 7 0.81 -21.55 -16.13
CA LYS A 7 1.02 -20.10 -16.00
C LYS A 7 2.33 -19.69 -16.65
N LEU A 8 2.24 -18.80 -17.63
CA LEU A 8 3.37 -18.18 -18.29
C LEU A 8 4.10 -17.29 -17.28
N VAL A 9 5.19 -17.78 -16.69
CA VAL A 9 6.05 -16.96 -15.81
C VAL A 9 6.99 -16.16 -16.70
N VAL A 10 6.62 -14.91 -16.98
CA VAL A 10 7.45 -13.97 -17.75
C VAL A 10 8.60 -13.51 -16.85
N SER A 11 9.84 -13.83 -17.22
CA SER A 11 11.03 -13.46 -16.45
C SER A 11 11.28 -11.95 -16.53
N LYS A 12 11.97 -11.38 -15.53
CA LYS A 12 12.32 -9.95 -15.47
C LYS A 12 13.09 -9.47 -16.72
N ALA A 13 13.83 -10.36 -17.37
CA ALA A 13 14.52 -10.10 -18.64
C ALA A 13 13.56 -9.91 -19.82
N ALA A 14 12.45 -10.65 -19.86
CA ALA A 14 11.41 -10.50 -20.87
C ALA A 14 10.63 -9.17 -20.71
N VAL A 15 10.43 -8.68 -19.48
CA VAL A 15 9.78 -7.37 -19.23
C VAL A 15 10.65 -6.19 -19.73
N ILE A 16 11.98 -6.29 -19.57
CA ILE A 16 12.92 -5.28 -20.09
C ILE A 16 12.90 -5.28 -21.63
N ALA A 17 12.82 -6.46 -22.25
CA ALA A 17 12.63 -6.58 -23.69
C ALA A 17 11.27 -5.97 -24.13
N SER A 18 10.18 -6.17 -23.38
CA SER A 18 8.88 -5.55 -23.67
C SER A 18 8.91 -4.02 -23.61
N LYS A 19 9.65 -3.41 -22.67
CA LYS A 19 9.78 -1.93 -22.62
C LYS A 19 10.50 -1.35 -23.83
N ALA A 20 11.46 -2.07 -24.40
CA ALA A 20 12.12 -1.66 -25.64
C ALA A 20 11.19 -1.83 -26.86
N VAL A 21 10.30 -2.83 -26.84
CA VAL A 21 9.31 -3.08 -27.91
C VAL A 21 8.17 -2.05 -27.91
N VAL A 22 7.74 -1.54 -26.74
CA VAL A 22 6.71 -0.49 -26.64
C VAL A 22 7.12 0.82 -27.34
N ALA A 23 8.41 1.13 -27.40
CA ALA A 23 8.90 2.31 -28.12
C ALA A 23 8.79 2.22 -29.65
N ALA A 24 8.50 1.03 -30.21
CA ALA A 24 8.39 0.78 -31.64
C ALA A 24 6.94 0.48 -32.11
N ALA A 25 5.99 0.31 -31.19
CA ALA A 25 4.62 -0.03 -31.52
C ALA A 25 3.80 1.21 -31.94
N LYS A 26 3.16 1.16 -33.11
CA LYS A 26 2.33 2.25 -33.66
C LYS A 26 0.83 2.10 -33.35
N ASP A 27 0.42 0.99 -32.72
CA ASP A 27 -0.97 0.72 -32.37
C ASP A 27 -1.22 0.91 -30.86
N THR A 28 -2.13 1.83 -30.54
CA THR A 28 -2.47 2.22 -29.16
C THR A 28 -3.19 1.13 -28.36
N ASN A 29 -3.82 0.14 -29.00
CA ASN A 29 -4.52 -0.92 -28.29
C ASN A 29 -3.57 -2.01 -27.78
N GLU A 30 -2.50 -2.29 -28.51
CA GLU A 30 -1.44 -3.21 -28.05
C GLU A 30 -0.66 -2.62 -26.88
N ILE A 31 -0.42 -1.30 -26.87
CA ILE A 31 0.22 -0.61 -25.74
C ILE A 31 -0.61 -0.76 -24.47
N LYS A 32 -1.93 -0.53 -24.53
CA LYS A 32 -2.83 -0.69 -23.37
C LYS A 32 -2.85 -2.13 -22.85
N ALA A 33 -2.85 -3.11 -23.74
CA ALA A 33 -2.77 -4.52 -23.35
C ALA A 33 -1.44 -4.84 -22.64
N LEU A 34 -0.32 -4.30 -23.11
CA LEU A 34 1.01 -4.51 -22.54
C LEU A 34 1.21 -3.75 -21.21
N GLU A 35 0.61 -2.57 -21.03
CA GLU A 35 0.59 -1.85 -19.74
C GLU A 35 -0.19 -2.64 -18.67
N ASN A 36 -1.33 -3.23 -19.05
CA ASN A 36 -2.09 -4.09 -18.16
C ASN A 36 -1.31 -5.36 -17.77
N ILE A 37 -0.55 -5.94 -18.71
CA ILE A 37 0.35 -7.08 -18.44
C ILE A 37 1.52 -6.66 -17.52
N ALA A 38 2.08 -5.45 -17.70
CA ALA A 38 3.13 -4.92 -16.83
C ALA A 38 2.62 -4.65 -15.40
N ALA A 39 1.35 -4.24 -15.26
CA ALA A 39 0.67 -4.11 -13.98
C ALA A 39 0.40 -5.47 -13.30
N ASP A 40 0.25 -6.55 -14.09
CA ASP A 40 0.01 -7.91 -13.62
C ASP A 40 1.29 -8.74 -13.40
N VAL A 41 2.49 -8.15 -13.59
CA VAL A 41 3.76 -8.80 -13.21
C VAL A 41 3.80 -8.93 -11.69
N PRO A 42 3.87 -10.15 -11.12
CA PRO A 42 3.87 -10.33 -9.68
C PRO A 42 5.04 -9.59 -9.02
N ASN A 43 4.69 -8.56 -8.25
CA ASN A 43 5.64 -7.69 -7.58
C ASN A 43 6.45 -8.47 -6.53
N SER A 44 7.66 -8.89 -6.88
CA SER A 44 8.79 -9.10 -5.95
C SER A 44 8.56 -10.05 -4.75
N GLY A 45 7.90 -11.19 -4.89
CA GLY A 45 7.83 -12.22 -3.83
C GLY A 45 7.24 -11.79 -2.48
N ARG A 46 6.69 -10.56 -2.37
CA ARG A 46 6.05 -10.03 -1.17
C ARG A 46 4.59 -10.44 -1.17
N LYS A 47 4.21 -11.36 -0.29
CA LYS A 47 2.84 -11.89 -0.14
C LYS A 47 1.80 -10.81 0.18
N PHE A 48 2.21 -9.74 0.86
CA PHE A 48 1.29 -8.81 1.50
C PHE A 48 1.39 -7.38 0.94
N TRP A 49 2.58 -6.80 0.82
CA TRP A 49 2.76 -5.44 0.31
C TRP A 49 3.12 -5.46 -1.16
N THR A 50 2.12 -5.76 -2.00
CA THR A 50 2.21 -5.78 -3.46
C THR A 50 1.96 -4.40 -4.08
N SER A 51 1.34 -3.48 -3.33
CA SER A 51 1.12 -2.08 -3.75
C SER A 51 1.98 -1.11 -2.94
N SER A 52 2.50 -0.08 -3.62
CA SER A 52 3.13 1.06 -2.95
C SER A 52 2.93 2.33 -3.75
N THR A 53 2.75 3.44 -3.04
CA THR A 53 2.63 4.78 -3.61
C THR A 53 3.59 5.76 -2.92
N THR A 54 3.68 6.98 -3.43
CA THR A 54 4.33 8.10 -2.76
C THR A 54 3.26 9.14 -2.43
N PHE A 55 3.10 9.47 -1.16
CA PHE A 55 2.16 10.48 -0.69
C PHE A 55 2.86 11.53 0.15
N LYS A 56 2.82 12.79 -0.30
CA LYS A 56 3.46 13.96 0.35
C LYS A 56 4.90 13.71 0.79
N GLY A 57 5.68 13.04 -0.06
CA GLY A 57 7.11 12.76 0.18
C GLY A 57 7.41 11.45 0.91
N ASN A 58 6.40 10.76 1.49
CA ASN A 58 6.59 9.44 2.11
C ASN A 58 6.24 8.33 1.13
N LYS A 59 7.08 7.31 1.04
CA LYS A 59 6.71 6.03 0.40
C LYS A 59 5.74 5.30 1.32
N VAL A 60 4.59 4.87 0.79
CA VAL A 60 3.56 4.14 1.54
C VAL A 60 3.35 2.76 0.93
N PHE A 61 3.49 1.72 1.75
CA PHE A 61 3.17 0.34 1.38
C PHE A 61 1.71 0.04 1.75
N GLN A 62 0.88 -0.09 0.73
CA GLN A 62 -0.58 -0.24 0.86
C GLN A 62 -0.99 -1.72 0.93
N ARG A 63 -2.13 -1.96 1.56
CA ARG A 63 -2.75 -3.27 1.81
C ARG A 63 -4.26 -3.20 1.52
N ASN A 64 -4.63 -3.30 0.24
CA ASN A 64 -6.05 -3.31 -0.17
C ASN A 64 -6.84 -4.43 0.51
N ASP A 65 -6.19 -5.56 0.79
CA ASP A 65 -6.80 -6.71 1.47
C ASP A 65 -7.18 -6.44 2.94
N LEU A 66 -6.72 -5.33 3.54
CA LEU A 66 -7.15 -4.90 4.88
C LEU A 66 -8.40 -4.01 4.85
N ILE A 67 -8.88 -3.59 3.68
CA ILE A 67 -9.93 -2.59 3.54
C ILE A 67 -11.10 -3.19 2.74
N ASP A 68 -12.19 -3.50 3.44
CA ASP A 68 -13.50 -3.65 2.81
C ASP A 68 -14.20 -2.27 2.82
N PRO A 69 -14.41 -1.61 1.67
CA PRO A 69 -14.99 -0.26 1.63
C PRO A 69 -16.43 -0.22 2.16
N ARG A 70 -17.15 -1.35 2.17
CA ARG A 70 -18.55 -1.44 2.60
C ARG A 70 -18.72 -1.82 4.06
N LEU A 71 -17.65 -2.20 4.76
CA LEU A 71 -17.71 -2.53 6.18
C LEU A 71 -18.22 -1.33 6.98
N VAL A 72 -19.30 -1.54 7.73
CA VAL A 72 -19.96 -0.50 8.53
C VAL A 72 -19.43 -0.53 9.96
N ASP A 73 -19.05 0.63 10.48
CA ASP A 73 -18.63 0.79 11.87
C ASP A 73 -19.83 0.88 12.84
N SER A 74 -19.54 0.86 14.15
CA SER A 74 -20.57 0.95 15.20
C SER A 74 -21.40 2.24 15.18
N ARG A 75 -21.00 3.24 14.37
CA ARG A 75 -21.70 4.52 14.19
C ARG A 75 -22.43 4.59 12.85
N GLY A 76 -22.57 3.47 12.14
CA GLY A 76 -23.31 3.38 10.89
C GLY A 76 -22.57 3.92 9.66
N ARG A 77 -21.24 4.10 9.73
CA ARG A 77 -20.44 4.61 8.60
C ARG A 77 -19.68 3.49 7.93
N THR A 78 -19.71 3.44 6.61
CA THR A 78 -18.85 2.56 5.81
C THR A 78 -17.39 2.98 5.91
N ASN A 79 -16.47 2.07 5.61
CA ASN A 79 -15.04 2.39 5.51
C ASN A 79 -14.74 3.45 4.46
N LEU A 80 -15.47 3.47 3.34
CA LEU A 80 -15.34 4.53 2.34
C LEU A 80 -15.69 5.90 2.94
N GLU A 81 -16.82 6.01 3.63
CA GLU A 81 -17.22 7.27 4.30
C GLU A 81 -16.25 7.69 5.41
N ARG A 82 -15.68 6.73 6.14
CA ARG A 82 -14.65 6.99 7.14
C ARG A 82 -13.43 7.62 6.47
N MET A 83 -12.92 7.01 5.40
CA MET A 83 -11.76 7.49 4.66
C MET A 83 -11.99 8.86 4.01
N GLN A 84 -13.16 9.11 3.42
CA GLN A 84 -13.55 10.42 2.89
C GLN A 84 -13.56 11.53 3.96
N LYS A 85 -13.86 11.17 5.21
CA LYS A 85 -13.77 12.07 6.38
C LYS A 85 -12.36 12.13 6.99
N GLY A 86 -11.39 11.43 6.40
CA GLY A 86 -10.00 11.34 6.85
C GLY A 86 -9.78 10.46 8.09
N LEU A 87 -10.73 9.56 8.36
CA LEU A 87 -10.63 8.55 9.40
C LEU A 87 -10.08 7.25 8.82
N ALA A 88 -9.27 6.56 9.60
CA ALA A 88 -8.78 5.24 9.21
C ALA A 88 -9.95 4.25 9.01
N PRO A 89 -9.89 3.38 7.98
CA PRO A 89 -10.84 2.29 7.84
C PRO A 89 -10.69 1.30 9.00
N VAL A 90 -11.76 0.58 9.30
CA VAL A 90 -11.77 -0.59 10.18
C VAL A 90 -11.22 -1.77 9.39
N GLY A 91 -10.18 -2.40 9.92
CA GLY A 91 -9.56 -3.58 9.34
C GLY A 91 -10.26 -4.88 9.74
N PRO A 92 -9.80 -6.03 9.23
CA PRO A 92 -10.39 -7.35 9.49
C PRO A 92 -10.29 -7.79 10.95
N ASP A 93 -9.46 -7.14 11.77
CA ASP A 93 -9.38 -7.38 13.20
C ASP A 93 -10.38 -6.54 14.02
N GLY A 94 -11.34 -5.89 13.35
CA GLY A 94 -12.36 -5.05 13.98
C GLY A 94 -11.83 -3.72 14.54
N LYS A 95 -10.56 -3.39 14.28
CA LYS A 95 -9.90 -2.18 14.78
C LYS A 95 -9.46 -1.29 13.63
N SER A 96 -9.17 -0.02 13.91
CA SER A 96 -8.70 0.88 12.86
C SER A 96 -7.34 0.44 12.29
N VAL A 97 -7.20 0.48 10.97
CA VAL A 97 -5.92 0.26 10.28
C VAL A 97 -4.94 1.35 10.72
N ASN A 98 -3.70 0.95 10.98
CA ASN A 98 -2.62 1.82 11.44
C ASN A 98 -1.67 2.16 10.29
N LEU A 99 -1.11 3.37 10.34
CA LEU A 99 -0.02 3.83 9.48
C LEU A 99 1.27 3.81 10.28
N HIS A 100 2.10 2.79 10.05
CA HIS A 100 3.32 2.54 10.79
C HIS A 100 4.53 3.14 10.07
N HIS A 101 5.30 4.02 10.71
CA HIS A 101 6.60 4.45 10.20
C HIS A 101 7.64 3.36 10.40
N MET A 102 8.26 2.88 9.33
CA MET A 102 9.22 1.77 9.40
C MET A 102 10.54 2.16 10.09
N THR A 103 10.98 3.41 9.94
CA THR A 103 12.27 3.89 10.47
C THR A 103 12.13 4.93 11.59
N GLN A 104 10.90 5.18 12.07
CA GLN A 104 10.58 6.22 13.07
C GLN A 104 11.12 7.63 12.74
N LYS A 105 11.38 7.93 11.46
CA LYS A 105 11.74 9.25 10.93
C LYS A 105 10.55 9.87 10.21
N HIS A 106 10.41 11.19 10.25
CA HIS A 106 9.31 11.91 9.61
C HIS A 106 9.21 11.64 8.09
N ASN A 107 10.34 11.57 7.38
CA ASN A 107 10.41 11.25 5.95
C ASN A 107 10.53 9.74 5.66
N GLY A 108 10.35 8.90 6.68
CA GLY A 108 10.46 7.46 6.56
C GLY A 108 9.31 6.84 5.76
N SER A 109 9.56 5.64 5.21
CA SER A 109 8.51 4.84 4.61
C SER A 109 7.45 4.45 5.64
N ILE A 110 6.20 4.37 5.19
CA ILE A 110 5.03 4.06 6.01
C ILE A 110 4.40 2.76 5.50
N ALA A 111 3.87 1.93 6.39
CA ALA A 111 3.14 0.71 6.04
C ALA A 111 1.74 0.70 6.66
N GLU A 112 0.73 0.32 5.87
CA GLU A 112 -0.59 -0.04 6.38
C GLU A 112 -0.50 -1.38 7.11
N VAL A 113 -0.94 -1.41 8.38
CA VAL A 113 -0.93 -2.61 9.23
C VAL A 113 -2.19 -2.68 10.09
N THR A 114 -2.62 -3.89 10.47
CA THR A 114 -3.70 -4.04 11.45
C THR A 114 -3.24 -3.58 12.84
N GLN A 115 -4.18 -3.14 13.66
CA GLN A 115 -3.88 -2.73 15.04
C GLN A 115 -3.31 -3.90 15.85
N THR A 116 -3.85 -5.10 15.64
CA THR A 116 -3.41 -6.32 16.31
C THR A 116 -1.99 -6.71 15.91
N PHE A 117 -1.63 -6.59 14.63
CA PHE A 117 -0.25 -6.80 14.19
C PHE A 117 0.70 -5.79 14.84
N HIS A 118 0.34 -4.51 14.84
CA HIS A 118 1.15 -3.45 15.42
C HIS A 118 1.40 -3.67 16.93
N GLN A 119 0.39 -4.11 17.68
CA GLN A 119 0.51 -4.38 19.12
C GLN A 119 1.37 -5.62 19.39
N LYS A 120 1.05 -6.75 18.74
CA LYS A 120 1.76 -8.02 18.98
C LYS A 120 3.23 -7.95 18.60
N ASN A 121 3.59 -7.14 17.61
CA ASN A 121 4.94 -7.04 17.09
C ASN A 121 5.64 -5.73 17.47
N SER A 122 5.10 -4.94 18.41
CA SER A 122 5.61 -3.61 18.75
C SER A 122 7.12 -3.59 18.98
N LYS A 123 7.68 -4.55 19.74
CA LYS A 123 9.12 -4.66 19.99
C LYS A 123 9.96 -4.90 18.71
N ALA A 124 9.41 -5.62 17.74
CA ALA A 124 10.11 -5.95 16.49
C ALA A 124 10.02 -4.82 15.45
N ILE A 125 8.94 -4.04 15.47
CA ILE A 125 8.69 -3.00 14.45
C ILE A 125 9.10 -1.59 14.90
N HIS A 126 9.40 -1.39 16.18
CA HIS A 126 9.92 -0.13 16.73
C HIS A 126 11.42 -0.26 16.97
N ILE A 127 12.22 0.28 16.04
CA ILE A 127 13.69 0.15 16.04
C ILE A 127 14.34 0.93 17.18
N ASN A 128 13.75 2.06 17.60
CA ASN A 128 14.21 2.76 18.80
C ASN A 128 13.31 2.44 20.00
N PRO A 129 13.90 2.30 21.21
CA PRO A 129 13.12 2.13 22.43
C PRO A 129 12.18 3.32 22.65
N SER A 130 11.04 3.07 23.31
CA SER A 130 10.04 4.09 23.64
C SER A 130 10.58 5.27 24.46
N SER A 131 11.79 5.15 25.01
CA SER A 131 12.53 6.19 25.74
C SER A 131 13.24 7.21 24.85
N THR A 132 13.37 6.95 23.54
CA THR A 132 13.88 7.91 22.57
C THR A 132 12.71 8.65 21.92
N HIS A 133 12.74 9.98 21.93
CA HIS A 133 11.72 10.78 21.25
C HIS A 133 11.72 10.40 19.76
N SER A 134 10.60 9.93 19.23
CA SER A 134 10.49 9.71 17.79
C SER A 134 10.76 11.03 17.08
N GLY A 135 11.55 11.03 16.02
CA GLY A 135 11.76 12.21 15.16
C GLY A 135 10.53 12.60 14.33
N ILE A 136 9.34 12.20 14.78
CA ILE A 136 8.05 12.42 14.13
C ILE A 136 7.31 13.49 14.92
N ASP A 137 7.06 14.63 14.27
CA ASP A 137 6.08 15.59 14.74
C ASP A 137 4.67 14.95 14.66
N ARG A 138 4.07 14.73 15.84
CA ARG A 138 2.77 14.08 15.97
C ARG A 138 1.64 14.92 15.37
N SER A 139 1.70 16.24 15.48
CA SER A 139 0.67 17.13 14.93
C SER A 139 0.73 17.11 13.41
N ALA A 140 1.93 17.27 12.85
CA ALA A 140 2.16 17.17 11.41
C ALA A 140 1.74 15.80 10.87
N PHE A 141 2.09 14.71 11.57
CA PHE A 141 1.69 13.38 11.15
C PHE A 141 0.19 13.13 11.26
N ASN A 142 -0.49 13.66 12.27
CA ASN A 142 -1.95 13.57 12.37
C ASN A 142 -2.63 14.22 11.16
N LYS A 143 -2.15 15.40 10.74
CA LYS A 143 -2.63 16.07 9.52
C LYS A 143 -2.33 15.25 8.27
N TRP A 144 -1.09 14.76 8.14
CA TRP A 144 -0.68 13.90 7.03
C TRP A 144 -1.56 12.65 6.93
N ARG A 145 -1.85 11.99 8.06
CA ARG A 145 -2.70 10.79 8.14
C ARG A 145 -4.14 11.07 7.71
N THR A 146 -4.71 12.18 8.17
CA THR A 146 -6.07 12.58 7.75
C THR A 146 -6.13 12.82 6.25
N ASP A 147 -5.15 13.53 5.69
CA ASP A 147 -5.09 13.79 4.25
C ASP A 147 -4.82 12.49 3.46
N TYR A 148 -4.00 11.58 4.00
CA TYR A 148 -3.72 10.28 3.40
C TYR A 148 -4.99 9.45 3.27
N TRP A 149 -5.78 9.31 4.34
CA TRP A 149 -7.01 8.52 4.26
C TRP A 149 -8.04 9.13 3.31
N LYS A 150 -8.13 10.46 3.22
CA LYS A 150 -8.96 11.12 2.21
C LYS A 150 -8.51 10.79 0.79
N SER A 151 -7.20 10.81 0.55
CA SER A 151 -6.64 10.41 -0.75
C SER A 151 -6.91 8.93 -1.03
N ARG A 152 -6.73 8.06 -0.03
CA ARG A 152 -6.91 6.61 -0.10
C ARG A 152 -8.33 6.21 -0.46
N ALA A 153 -9.32 7.03 -0.09
CA ALA A 153 -10.72 6.82 -0.46
C ALA A 153 -10.94 6.76 -1.98
N ASN A 154 -10.10 7.42 -2.78
CA ASN A 154 -10.25 7.45 -4.24
C ASN A 154 -9.74 6.18 -4.94
N ASP A 155 -9.12 5.26 -4.19
CA ASP A 155 -8.63 3.98 -4.73
C ASP A 155 -9.73 2.89 -4.74
N PHE A 156 -10.94 3.18 -4.26
CA PHE A 156 -12.07 2.25 -4.10
C PHE A 156 -13.37 2.87 -4.62
#